data_AF-A0A2E5WF22-F1
#
_entry.id   AF-A0A2E5WF22-F1
#
_cell.length_a   1.000
_cell.length_b   1.000
_cell.length_c   1.000
_cell.angle_alpha   90.00
_cell.angle_beta   90.00
_cell.angle_gamma   90.00
#
_symmetry.space_group_name_H-M   'P 1'
#
loop_
_entity.id
_entity.type
_entity.pdbx_description
1 polymer ?
#
loop_
_entity_poly.entity_id
_entity_poly.type
_entity_poly.pdbx_seq_one_letter_code
_entity_poly.pdbx_strand_id
1 'polypeptide(L)'
;MIERGWADFVASDGHDVRNRRLSIRAAAEQLNELVGTQRTYQLLVENPVLVENPACVMTGELVEAYRPQPVRRKGGIGQWIQRRFSSSAATRG
;
A
#
# COMPACT_ATOMS: atom_id res chain seq x y z
N MET A 1 6.88 2.16 -7.40
CA MET A 1 6.33 3.44 -6.92
C MET A 1 6.21 3.45 -5.40
N ILE A 2 5.34 2.62 -4.82
CA ILE A 2 5.11 2.51 -3.36
C ILE A 2 6.40 2.20 -2.57
N GLU A 3 7.10 1.11 -2.90
CA GLU A 3 8.37 0.74 -2.21
C GLU A 3 9.50 1.76 -2.39
N ARG A 4 9.40 2.60 -3.43
CA ARG A 4 10.35 3.68 -3.71
C ARG A 4 9.95 5.00 -3.05
N GLY A 5 8.90 5.01 -2.23
CA GLY A 5 8.41 6.20 -1.54
C GLY A 5 7.84 7.28 -2.44
N TRP A 6 7.52 6.98 -3.70
CA TRP A 6 6.97 7.97 -4.66
C TRP A 6 5.45 8.11 -4.59
N ALA A 7 4.83 7.36 -3.69
CA ALA A 7 3.40 7.42 -3.46
C ALA A 7 3.17 8.04 -2.10
N ASP A 8 2.38 9.08 -2.14
CA ASP A 8 2.02 9.94 -1.04
C ASP A 8 0.78 9.37 -0.32
N PHE A 9 -0.30 9.12 -1.06
CA PHE A 9 -1.47 8.38 -0.58
C PHE A 9 -1.93 7.35 -1.62
N VAL A 10 -2.81 6.44 -1.19
CA VAL A 10 -3.53 5.50 -2.07
C VAL A 10 -5.02 5.73 -1.92
N ALA A 11 -5.71 5.94 -3.04
CA ALA A 11 -7.15 6.11 -3.12
C ALA A 11 -7.77 5.10 -4.09
N SER A 12 -9.07 4.88 -3.97
CA SER A 12 -9.76 3.85 -4.74
C SER A 12 -10.01 4.21 -6.20
N ASP A 13 -10.12 5.51 -6.51
CA ASP A 13 -10.62 6.01 -7.79
C ASP A 13 -11.93 5.32 -8.26
N GLY A 14 -12.76 4.92 -7.28
CA GLY A 14 -14.01 4.23 -7.51
C GLY A 14 -15.09 5.15 -8.09
N HIS A 15 -15.86 4.64 -9.05
CA HIS A 15 -16.94 5.37 -9.73
C HIS A 15 -18.28 4.64 -9.64
N ASP A 16 -18.28 3.31 -9.49
CA ASP A 16 -19.51 2.52 -9.47
C ASP A 16 -19.31 1.15 -8.79
N VAL A 17 -20.40 0.46 -8.47
CA VAL A 17 -20.34 -0.81 -7.70
C VAL A 17 -20.07 -2.05 -8.54
N ARG A 18 -19.89 -1.93 -9.86
CA ARG A 18 -19.71 -3.05 -10.80
C ARG A 18 -18.35 -3.02 -11.49
N ASN A 19 -18.02 -1.93 -12.16
CA ASN A 19 -16.85 -1.79 -13.01
C ASN A 19 -15.68 -1.09 -12.30
N ARG A 20 -15.95 -0.05 -11.49
CA ARG A 20 -14.92 0.72 -10.77
C ARG A 20 -15.22 0.82 -9.29
N ARG A 21 -15.06 -0.29 -8.57
CA ARG A 21 -15.45 -0.45 -7.17
C ARG A 21 -14.45 0.20 -6.21
N LEU A 22 -14.97 0.68 -5.09
CA LEU A 22 -14.17 1.06 -3.91
C LEU A 22 -13.41 -0.18 -3.39
N SER A 23 -12.10 -0.23 -3.63
CA SER A 23 -11.27 -1.43 -3.39
C SER A 23 -10.27 -1.27 -2.23
N ILE A 24 -10.54 -0.36 -1.29
CA ILE A 24 -9.59 0.05 -0.24
C ILE A 24 -9.17 -1.09 0.69
N ARG A 25 -10.09 -1.99 1.06
CA ARG A 25 -9.75 -3.14 1.93
C ARG A 25 -8.72 -4.07 1.28
N ALA A 26 -8.96 -4.45 0.03
CA ALA A 26 -8.04 -5.30 -0.72
C ALA A 26 -6.68 -4.60 -0.93
N ALA A 27 -6.69 -3.27 -1.15
CA ALA A 27 -5.46 -2.48 -1.22
C ALA A 27 -4.69 -2.50 0.12
N ALA A 28 -5.37 -2.39 1.26
CA ALA A 28 -4.75 -2.45 2.58
C ALA A 28 -4.05 -3.79 2.84
N GLU A 29 -4.68 -4.90 2.47
CA GLU A 29 -4.09 -6.23 2.59
C GLU A 29 -2.81 -6.34 1.77
N GLN A 30 -2.83 -5.91 0.50
CA GLN A 30 -1.66 -5.91 -0.37
C GLN A 30 -0.54 -4.97 0.13
N LEU A 31 -0.90 -3.80 0.64
CA LEU A 31 0.06 -2.86 1.19
C LEU A 31 0.71 -3.39 2.47
N ASN A 32 -0.04 -4.06 3.35
CA ASN A 32 0.51 -4.67 4.56
C ASN A 32 1.60 -5.69 4.22
N GLU A 33 1.41 -6.50 3.18
CA GLU A 33 2.43 -7.43 2.69
C GLU A 33 3.62 -6.72 2.03
N LEU A 34 3.37 -5.58 1.37
CA LEU A 34 4.40 -4.89 0.59
C LEU A 34 5.31 -4.01 1.45
N VAL A 35 4.73 -3.20 2.34
CA VAL A 35 5.43 -2.15 3.07
C VAL A 35 5.21 -2.20 4.58
N GLY A 36 4.48 -3.21 5.07
CA GLY A 36 4.19 -3.39 6.49
C GLY A 36 3.05 -2.48 6.97
N THR A 37 2.57 -2.78 8.18
CA THR A 37 1.39 -2.14 8.77
C THR A 37 1.55 -0.63 8.93
N GLN A 38 2.71 -0.17 9.39
CA GLN A 38 2.94 1.25 9.65
C GLN A 38 2.87 2.08 8.36
N ARG A 39 3.55 1.65 7.28
CA ARG A 39 3.51 2.39 6.00
C ARG A 39 2.15 2.26 5.31
N THR A 40 1.47 1.13 5.49
CA THR A 40 0.09 0.95 4.99
C THR A 40 -0.87 1.93 5.65
N TYR A 41 -0.74 2.10 6.96
CA TYR A 41 -1.55 3.05 7.71
C TYR A 41 -1.29 4.50 7.27
N GLN A 42 -0.04 4.88 7.01
CA GLN A 42 0.33 6.20 6.45
C GLN A 42 -0.28 6.43 5.05
N LEU A 43 -0.24 5.43 4.18
CA LEU A 43 -0.74 5.56 2.80
C LEU A 43 -2.28 5.64 2.71
N LEU A 44 -3.00 5.11 3.70
CA LEU A 44 -4.46 4.95 3.66
C LEU A 44 -5.24 5.78 4.68
N VAL A 45 -4.64 6.11 5.83
CA VAL A 45 -5.39 6.63 6.98
C VAL A 45 -4.75 7.86 7.62
N GLU A 46 -3.47 7.76 8.01
CA GLU A 46 -2.92 8.64 9.05
C GLU A 46 -2.44 10.02 8.56
N ASN A 47 -2.66 11.02 9.43
CA ASN A 47 -1.67 12.04 9.83
C ASN A 47 -1.54 12.00 11.37
N PRO A 48 -0.37 11.64 11.96
CA PRO A 48 -0.14 11.79 13.38
C PRO A 48 1.03 12.76 13.64
N VAL A 49 0.84 14.07 13.46
CA VAL A 49 1.83 15.10 13.82
C VAL A 49 3.17 15.03 13.05
N LEU A 50 3.49 13.94 12.32
CA LEU A 50 4.72 13.78 11.54
C LEU A 50 4.65 12.79 10.35
N VAL A 51 3.47 12.34 9.87
CA VAL A 51 3.37 11.65 8.56
C VAL A 51 2.02 11.91 7.90
N GLU A 52 2.00 12.92 7.05
CA GLU A 52 0.88 13.47 6.32
C GLU A 52 0.67 12.76 4.99
N ASN A 53 -0.55 12.33 4.62
CA ASN A 53 -0.87 12.39 3.18
C ASN A 53 -2.34 12.40 2.72
N PRO A 54 -3.29 11.59 3.22
CA PRO A 54 -4.69 11.81 2.82
C PRO A 54 -5.38 12.90 3.64
N ALA A 55 -5.10 12.99 4.95
CA ALA A 55 -5.77 13.95 5.84
C ALA A 55 -5.37 15.41 5.55
N CYS A 56 -4.12 15.66 5.14
CA CYS A 56 -3.62 17.02 4.91
C CYS A 56 -4.18 17.66 3.66
N VAL A 57 -4.51 16.83 2.66
CA VAL A 57 -5.33 17.27 1.53
C VAL A 57 -6.71 17.74 2.00
N MET A 58 -7.25 17.17 3.09
CA MET A 58 -8.53 17.58 3.68
C MET A 58 -8.42 18.78 4.64
N THR A 59 -7.27 19.03 5.28
CA THR A 59 -7.05 20.14 6.24
C THR A 59 -6.34 21.36 5.64
N GLY A 60 -5.69 21.22 4.48
CA GLY A 60 -4.88 22.27 3.86
C GLY A 60 -3.47 22.44 4.45
N GLU A 61 -3.03 21.48 5.28
CA GLU A 61 -1.69 21.48 5.88
C GLU A 61 -0.60 21.03 4.89
N LEU A 62 0.65 21.43 5.16
CA LEU A 62 1.80 21.18 4.29
C LEU A 62 2.36 19.76 4.49
N VAL A 63 2.20 18.93 3.46
CA VAL A 63 2.73 17.56 3.43
C VAL A 63 4.27 17.53 3.42
N GLU A 64 4.88 16.91 4.42
CA GLU A 64 6.30 16.58 4.38
C GLU A 64 6.57 15.38 3.45
N ALA A 65 7.50 15.55 2.51
CA ALA A 65 7.84 14.50 1.56
C ALA A 65 8.41 13.26 2.26
N TYR A 66 7.74 12.12 2.10
CA TYR A 66 8.23 10.85 2.62
C TYR A 66 9.58 10.49 1.97
N ARG A 67 10.63 10.38 2.79
CA ARG A 67 11.95 9.89 2.36
C ARG A 67 12.09 8.42 2.72
N PRO A 68 11.92 7.49 1.76
CA PRO A 68 12.09 6.07 2.06
C PRO A 68 13.53 5.83 2.50
N GLN A 69 13.71 5.27 3.69
CA GLN A 69 14.99 4.65 3.99
C GLN A 69 15.15 3.45 3.06
N PRO A 70 16.32 3.22 2.44
CA PRO A 70 16.52 2.07 1.58
C PRO A 70 16.31 0.78 2.38
N VAL A 71 15.13 0.19 2.23
CA VAL A 71 14.86 -1.13 2.79
C VAL A 71 15.59 -2.11 1.90
N ARG A 72 16.73 -2.62 2.35
CA ARG A 72 17.36 -3.80 1.75
C ARG A 72 16.41 -4.98 1.93
N ARG A 73 15.49 -5.16 0.98
CA ARG A 73 14.67 -6.38 0.93
C ARG A 73 15.59 -7.57 0.72
N LYS A 74 15.78 -8.40 1.76
CA LYS A 74 16.22 -9.80 1.64
C LYS A 74 15.11 -10.68 1.00
N GLY A 75 14.36 -10.13 0.05
CA GLY A 75 13.33 -10.84 -0.69
C GLY A 75 13.96 -11.50 -1.91
N GLY A 76 14.71 -12.57 -1.67
CA GLY A 76 15.31 -13.35 -2.76
C GLY A 76 14.23 -13.91 -3.69
N ILE A 77 14.62 -14.20 -4.93
CA ILE A 77 13.83 -14.85 -5.99
C ILE A 77 12.95 -16.00 -5.44
N GLY A 78 13.37 -16.70 -4.40
CA GLY A 78 12.59 -17.73 -3.69
C GLY A 78 11.22 -17.28 -3.17
N GLN A 79 11.06 -16.08 -2.59
CA GLN A 79 9.74 -15.61 -2.14
C GLN A 79 8.81 -15.25 -3.32
N TRP A 80 9.38 -14.81 -4.45
CA TRP A 80 8.62 -14.56 -5.68
C TRP A 80 8.16 -15.88 -6.31
N ILE A 81 9.04 -16.90 -6.36
CA ILE A 81 8.72 -18.25 -6.79
C ILE A 81 7.61 -18.84 -5.90
N GLN A 82 7.75 -18.76 -4.57
CA GLN A 82 6.74 -19.25 -3.64
C GLN A 82 5.37 -18.59 -3.89
N ARG A 83 5.28 -17.26 -4.02
CA ARG A 83 4.01 -16.59 -4.35
C ARG A 83 3.43 -17.04 -5.69
N ARG A 84 4.27 -17.26 -6.70
CA ARG A 84 3.81 -17.63 -8.05
C ARG A 84 3.29 -19.07 -8.15
N PHE A 85 3.81 -19.98 -7.33
CA PHE A 85 3.40 -21.39 -7.35
C PHE A 85 2.42 -21.76 -6.23
N SER A 86 2.35 -21.01 -5.12
CA SER A 86 1.32 -21.22 -4.08
C SER A 86 -0.10 -20.91 -4.58
N SER A 87 -0.26 -19.97 -5.52
CA SER A 87 -1.56 -19.73 -6.18
C SER A 87 -2.02 -20.90 -7.07
N SER A 88 -1.15 -21.87 -7.40
CA SER A 88 -1.51 -23.05 -8.20
C SER A 88 -1.94 -24.26 -7.36
N ALA A 89 -1.78 -24.23 -6.04
CA ALA A 89 -2.11 -25.37 -5.16
C ALA A 89 -3.54 -25.34 -4.58
N ALA A 90 -4.27 -24.21 -4.70
CA ALA A 90 -5.57 -24.03 -4.05
C ALA A 90 -6.80 -24.41 -4.93
N THR A 91 -6.62 -25.14 -6.04
CA THR A 91 -7.75 -25.49 -6.94
C THR A 91 -7.93 -27.00 -7.17
N ARG A 92 -7.36 -27.87 -6.34
CA ARG A 92 -7.70 -29.31 -6.35
C ARG A 92 -7.80 -29.86 -4.93
N GLY A 93 -9.04 -29.88 -4.43
CA GLY A 93 -9.49 -30.52 -3.20
C GLY A 93 -11.00 -30.46 -3.18
#